data_AF-A0A9N8KSI2-F1
#
_entry.id   AF-A0A9N8KSI2-F1
#
_cell.length_a   1.000
_cell.length_b   1.000
_cell.length_c   1.000
_cell.angle_alpha   90.00
_cell.angle_beta   90.00
_cell.angle_gamma   90.00
#
_symmetry.space_group_name_H-M   'P 1'
#
loop_
_entity.id
_entity.type
_entity.pdbx_description
1 polymer ?
#
loop_
_entity_poly.entity_id
_entity_poly.type
_entity_poly.pdbx_seq_one_letter_code
_entity_poly.pdbx_strand_id
1 'polypeptide(L)'
;MCVLYLPGAIRKYLGMEQSGKDPQKCKHYTKIKTTLIAYLSDLLKLLGGVTSENILTVLLKHLHQMSIYVACFIRIAKQALKKLLTFWSTGEETVRVLAFLCILRITRNQQPALLDIVLKAMCLTYVKNCKFVSPSTWPGINFMRRSLVEMFSLDLNVSYQHVFLYIRQLAIHLRNAIVVQKIENRQAVYNWQFVNSLHLWADLLGAVSHKPQLQPLIYPLVMVITNTIKLVPTHQYYPLRFHCVEMLVHLSKESNTFMPILPFLTEVNF
;
A
#
# COMPACT_ATOMS: atom_id res chain seq x y z
N MET A 1 -9.69 -31.35 -3.25
CA MET A 1 -11.14 -31.39 -3.54
C MET A 1 -11.85 -30.12 -3.08
N CYS A 2 -11.98 -29.84 -1.76
CA CYS A 2 -12.74 -28.67 -1.28
C CYS A 2 -12.26 -27.32 -1.82
N VAL A 3 -10.94 -27.10 -1.86
CA VAL A 3 -10.34 -25.86 -2.39
C VAL A 3 -10.69 -25.61 -3.87
N LEU A 4 -10.89 -26.67 -4.65
CA LEU A 4 -11.13 -26.53 -6.10
C LEU A 4 -12.60 -26.29 -6.42
N TYR A 5 -13.52 -26.99 -5.76
CA TYR A 5 -14.92 -27.04 -6.16
C TYR A 5 -15.87 -26.19 -5.31
N LEU A 6 -15.48 -25.86 -4.07
CA LEU A 6 -16.36 -25.16 -3.14
C LEU A 6 -16.81 -23.78 -3.64
N PRO A 7 -15.95 -22.92 -4.21
CA PRO A 7 -16.40 -21.60 -4.70
C PRO A 7 -17.46 -21.73 -5.80
N GLY A 8 -17.27 -22.68 -6.73
CA GLY A 8 -18.24 -22.97 -7.79
C GLY A 8 -19.54 -23.54 -7.26
N ALA A 9 -19.47 -24.47 -6.30
CA ALA A 9 -20.65 -25.06 -5.67
C ALA A 9 -21.50 -24.02 -4.92
N ILE A 10 -20.88 -23.14 -4.12
CA ILE A 10 -21.59 -22.07 -3.42
C ILE A 10 -22.24 -21.10 -4.42
N ARG A 11 -21.51 -20.72 -5.48
CA ARG A 11 -22.04 -19.83 -6.51
C ARG A 11 -23.28 -20.42 -7.18
N LYS A 12 -23.24 -21.71 -7.56
CA LYS A 12 -24.37 -22.43 -8.14
C LYS A 12 -25.54 -22.53 -7.15
N TYR A 13 -25.27 -22.90 -5.90
CA TYR A 13 -26.28 -23.02 -4.85
C TYR A 13 -27.02 -21.71 -4.55
N LEU A 14 -26.30 -20.58 -4.60
CA LEU A 14 -26.87 -19.25 -4.41
C LEU A 14 -27.51 -18.66 -5.68
N GLY A 15 -27.44 -19.33 -6.84
CA GLY A 15 -27.95 -18.80 -8.11
C GLY A 15 -27.19 -17.55 -8.60
N MET A 16 -25.89 -17.49 -8.29
CA MET A 16 -24.99 -16.37 -8.60
C MET A 16 -24.19 -16.61 -9.89
N GLU A 17 -24.81 -17.22 -10.91
CA GLU A 17 -24.14 -17.53 -12.18
C GLU A 17 -23.76 -16.27 -12.97
N GLN A 18 -24.46 -15.16 -12.74
CA GLN A 18 -24.12 -13.82 -13.26
C GLN A 18 -23.25 -13.05 -12.27
N SER A 19 -22.20 -12.40 -12.77
CA SER A 19 -21.27 -11.59 -11.98
C SER A 19 -21.99 -10.39 -11.33
N GLY A 20 -21.58 -10.02 -10.11
CA GLY A 20 -22.04 -8.79 -9.44
C GLY A 20 -23.25 -8.93 -8.49
N LYS A 21 -23.87 -10.11 -8.37
CA LYS A 21 -24.88 -10.35 -7.33
C LYS A 21 -24.25 -10.30 -5.93
N ASP A 22 -24.96 -9.72 -4.98
CA ASP A 22 -24.60 -9.70 -3.56
C ASP A 22 -25.02 -11.03 -2.89
N PRO A 23 -24.09 -11.83 -2.32
CA PRO A 23 -24.43 -13.06 -1.64
C PRO A 23 -25.46 -12.87 -0.52
N GLN A 24 -25.42 -11.74 0.19
CA GLN A 24 -26.30 -11.48 1.34
C GLN A 24 -27.78 -11.34 0.93
N LYS A 25 -28.05 -11.00 -0.34
CA LYS A 25 -29.41 -10.84 -0.88
C LYS A 25 -29.99 -12.15 -1.45
N CYS A 26 -29.23 -13.24 -1.45
CA CYS A 26 -29.67 -14.51 -2.01
C CYS A 26 -30.57 -15.28 -1.03
N LYS A 27 -31.70 -15.84 -1.50
CA LYS A 27 -32.70 -16.55 -0.66
C LYS A 27 -32.10 -17.65 0.23
N HIS A 28 -31.12 -18.39 -0.28
CA HIS A 28 -30.50 -19.51 0.44
C HIS A 28 -29.27 -19.11 1.28
N TYR A 29 -28.88 -17.83 1.30
CA TYR A 29 -27.69 -17.37 2.02
C TYR A 29 -27.76 -17.67 3.53
N THR A 30 -28.93 -17.44 4.14
CA THR A 30 -29.14 -17.68 5.58
C THR A 30 -28.88 -19.13 5.97
N LYS A 31 -29.14 -20.10 5.07
CA LYS A 31 -28.93 -21.53 5.32
C LYS A 31 -27.44 -21.91 5.40
N ILE A 32 -26.59 -21.24 4.62
CA ILE A 32 -25.15 -21.57 4.56
C ILE A 32 -24.28 -20.62 5.40
N LYS A 33 -24.86 -19.54 5.93
CA LYS A 33 -24.14 -18.47 6.63
C LYS A 33 -23.22 -19.01 7.74
N THR A 34 -23.73 -19.85 8.63
CA THR A 34 -22.97 -20.38 9.78
C THR A 34 -21.83 -21.27 9.33
N THR A 35 -22.09 -22.17 8.37
CA THR A 35 -21.07 -23.05 7.79
C THR A 35 -19.98 -22.26 7.07
N LEU A 36 -20.36 -21.20 6.36
CA LEU A 36 -19.44 -20.33 5.65
C LEU A 36 -18.53 -19.57 6.61
N ILE A 37 -19.06 -19.06 7.71
CA ILE A 37 -18.27 -18.43 8.78
C ILE A 37 -17.24 -19.42 9.36
N ALA A 38 -17.66 -20.64 9.69
CA ALA A 38 -16.77 -21.67 10.23
C ALA A 38 -15.66 -22.01 9.22
N TYR A 39 -16.04 -22.29 7.97
CA TYR A 39 -15.10 -22.61 6.90
C TYR A 39 -14.06 -21.51 6.67
N LEU A 40 -14.51 -20.26 6.56
CA LEU A 40 -13.60 -19.13 6.34
C LEU A 40 -12.68 -18.92 7.55
N SER A 41 -13.18 -19.11 8.77
CA SER A 41 -12.36 -19.02 9.98
C SER A 41 -11.26 -20.08 9.98
N ASP A 42 -11.58 -21.32 9.60
CA ASP A 42 -10.61 -22.41 9.53
C ASP A 42 -9.61 -22.24 8.38
N LEU A 43 -10.05 -21.70 7.23
CA LEU A 43 -9.15 -21.31 6.15
C LEU A 43 -8.13 -20.26 6.62
N LEU A 44 -8.55 -19.26 7.40
CA LEU A 44 -7.65 -18.25 7.96
C LEU A 44 -6.70 -18.82 9.03
N LYS A 45 -7.14 -19.80 9.81
CA LYS A 45 -6.25 -20.53 10.73
C LYS A 45 -5.19 -21.29 9.95
N LEU A 46 -5.59 -22.03 8.92
CA LEU A 46 -4.71 -22.81 8.07
C LEU A 46 -3.67 -21.92 7.38
N LEU A 47 -4.09 -20.78 6.81
CA LEU A 47 -3.16 -19.78 6.25
C LEU A 47 -2.08 -19.35 7.24
N GLY A 48 -2.39 -19.26 8.53
CA GLY A 48 -1.41 -18.90 9.56
C GLY A 48 -0.54 -20.05 10.07
N GLY A 49 -0.89 -21.30 9.78
CA GLY A 49 -0.16 -22.49 10.25
C GLY A 49 0.70 -23.16 9.19
N VAL A 50 0.55 -22.78 7.91
CA VAL A 50 1.31 -23.36 6.80
C VAL A 50 2.61 -22.59 6.59
N THR A 51 3.71 -23.32 6.49
CA THR A 51 5.05 -22.77 6.18
C THR A 51 5.44 -22.96 4.71
N SER A 52 4.89 -23.96 4.02
CA SER A 52 5.19 -24.22 2.61
C SER A 52 4.59 -23.16 1.69
N GLU A 53 5.43 -22.49 0.90
CA GLU A 53 5.02 -21.45 -0.05
C GLU A 53 4.07 -21.94 -1.14
N ASN A 54 4.26 -23.17 -1.62
CA ASN A 54 3.38 -23.78 -2.62
C ASN A 54 1.96 -23.95 -2.07
N ILE A 55 1.85 -24.45 -0.83
CA ILE A 55 0.57 -24.61 -0.17
C ILE A 55 -0.04 -23.24 0.12
N LEU A 56 0.76 -22.28 0.61
CA LEU A 56 0.32 -20.91 0.86
C LEU A 56 -0.24 -20.24 -0.42
N THR A 57 0.43 -20.44 -1.55
CA THR A 57 -0.01 -19.96 -2.87
C THR A 57 -1.36 -20.53 -3.26
N VAL A 58 -1.56 -21.84 -3.10
CA VAL A 58 -2.86 -22.50 -3.38
C VAL A 58 -3.96 -21.96 -2.46
N LEU A 59 -3.66 -21.79 -1.17
CA LEU A 59 -4.63 -21.28 -0.20
C LEU A 59 -4.97 -19.80 -0.42
N LEU A 60 -4.02 -18.97 -0.84
CA LEU A 60 -4.28 -17.56 -1.16
C LEU A 60 -5.09 -17.43 -2.46
N LYS A 61 -4.82 -18.25 -3.49
CA LYS A 61 -5.68 -18.33 -4.69
C LYS A 61 -7.11 -18.70 -4.32
N HIS A 62 -7.28 -19.65 -3.42
CA HIS A 62 -8.59 -20.04 -2.90
C HIS A 62 -9.28 -18.92 -2.12
N LEU A 63 -8.56 -18.27 -1.19
CA LEU A 63 -9.07 -17.13 -0.44
C LEU A 63 -9.49 -16.00 -1.38
N HIS A 64 -8.73 -15.74 -2.45
CA HIS A 64 -9.07 -14.76 -3.46
C HIS A 64 -10.41 -15.08 -4.14
N GLN A 65 -10.64 -16.34 -4.53
CA GLN A 65 -11.93 -16.80 -5.09
C GLN A 65 -13.08 -16.65 -4.08
N MET A 66 -12.78 -16.82 -2.79
CA MET A 66 -13.75 -16.72 -1.68
C MET A 66 -13.90 -15.29 -1.13
N SER A 67 -13.18 -14.31 -1.67
CA SER A 67 -13.11 -12.93 -1.16
C SER A 67 -14.47 -12.22 -1.06
N ILE A 68 -15.41 -12.51 -1.98
CA ILE A 68 -16.77 -11.96 -1.94
C ILE A 68 -17.51 -12.43 -0.69
N TYR A 69 -17.31 -13.68 -0.28
CA TYR A 69 -17.90 -14.26 0.92
C TYR A 69 -17.20 -13.79 2.20
N VAL A 70 -15.88 -13.61 2.16
CA VAL A 70 -15.12 -13.00 3.27
C VAL A 70 -15.64 -11.59 3.57
N ALA A 71 -15.89 -10.82 2.51
CA ALA A 71 -16.38 -9.46 2.61
C ALA A 71 -17.78 -9.36 3.24
N CYS A 72 -18.62 -10.40 3.12
CA CYS A 72 -19.92 -10.44 3.80
C CYS A 72 -19.83 -10.45 5.34
N PHE A 73 -18.65 -10.69 5.92
CA PHE A 73 -18.44 -10.79 7.37
C PHE A 73 -17.30 -9.88 7.83
N ILE A 74 -17.62 -8.66 8.27
CA ILE A 74 -16.62 -7.64 8.61
C ILE A 74 -15.55 -8.11 9.61
N ARG A 75 -15.93 -8.94 10.58
CA ARG A 75 -15.00 -9.53 11.57
C ARG A 75 -13.98 -10.46 10.90
N ILE A 76 -14.44 -11.31 9.99
CA ILE A 76 -13.57 -12.23 9.23
C ILE A 76 -12.71 -11.45 8.26
N ALA A 77 -13.28 -10.47 7.54
CA ALA A 77 -12.53 -9.60 6.64
C ALA A 77 -11.36 -8.90 7.36
N LYS A 78 -11.60 -8.32 8.56
CA LYS A 78 -10.53 -7.71 9.36
C LYS A 78 -9.45 -8.72 9.79
N GLN A 79 -9.83 -9.95 10.16
CA GLN A 79 -8.86 -11.01 10.49
C GLN A 79 -8.03 -11.45 9.28
N ALA A 80 -8.69 -11.58 8.11
CA ALA A 80 -8.04 -11.90 6.85
C ALA A 80 -7.02 -10.82 6.49
N LEU A 81 -7.44 -9.54 6.50
CA LEU A 81 -6.59 -8.39 6.20
C LEU A 81 -5.35 -8.35 7.08
N LYS A 82 -5.49 -8.59 8.40
CA LYS A 82 -4.33 -8.64 9.32
C LYS A 82 -3.28 -9.68 8.91
N LYS A 83 -3.71 -10.88 8.50
CA LYS A 83 -2.79 -11.95 8.03
C LYS A 83 -2.20 -11.61 6.66
N LEU A 84 -3.03 -11.12 5.75
CA LEU A 84 -2.63 -10.74 4.40
C LEU A 84 -1.59 -9.61 4.39
N LEU A 85 -1.67 -8.65 5.32
CA LEU A 85 -0.66 -7.59 5.46
C LEU A 85 0.73 -8.16 5.79
N THR A 86 0.80 -9.22 6.59
CA THR A 86 2.07 -9.91 6.87
C THR A 86 2.60 -10.53 5.58
N PHE A 87 1.80 -11.33 4.88
CA PHE A 87 2.23 -11.97 3.62
C PHE A 87 2.61 -10.97 2.53
N TRP A 88 1.85 -9.88 2.40
CA TRP A 88 2.12 -8.79 1.47
C TRP A 88 3.47 -8.11 1.73
N SER A 89 3.88 -8.01 3.00
CA SER A 89 5.07 -7.27 3.40
C SER A 89 6.34 -8.11 3.55
N THR A 90 6.21 -9.39 3.88
CA THR A 90 7.37 -10.26 4.16
C THR A 90 7.44 -11.53 3.32
N GLY A 91 6.40 -11.89 2.56
CA GLY A 91 6.39 -13.12 1.76
C GLY A 91 7.33 -13.06 0.56
N GLU A 92 7.48 -14.19 -0.12
CA GLU A 92 8.11 -14.25 -1.45
C GLU A 92 7.22 -13.62 -2.53
N GLU A 93 7.80 -13.33 -3.70
CA GLU A 93 7.15 -12.57 -4.78
C GLU A 93 5.72 -13.03 -5.10
N THR A 94 5.53 -14.33 -5.37
CA THR A 94 4.21 -14.88 -5.71
C THR A 94 3.21 -14.75 -4.55
N VAL A 95 3.67 -14.96 -3.32
CA VAL A 95 2.86 -14.84 -2.10
C VAL A 95 2.44 -13.39 -1.87
N ARG A 96 3.35 -12.42 -2.05
CA ARG A 96 3.06 -10.99 -1.93
C ARG A 96 1.99 -10.55 -2.93
N VAL A 97 2.12 -10.98 -4.18
CA VAL A 97 1.15 -10.68 -5.25
C VAL A 97 -0.23 -11.22 -4.89
N LEU A 98 -0.33 -12.49 -4.53
CA LEU A 98 -1.62 -13.09 -4.16
C LEU A 98 -2.23 -12.48 -2.90
N ALA A 99 -1.40 -12.14 -1.91
CA ALA A 99 -1.85 -11.46 -0.70
C ALA A 99 -2.42 -10.08 -1.04
N PHE A 100 -1.74 -9.30 -1.90
CA PHE A 100 -2.24 -8.02 -2.38
C PHE A 100 -3.56 -8.16 -3.13
N LEU A 101 -3.68 -9.11 -4.07
CA LEU A 101 -4.91 -9.34 -4.81
C LEU A 101 -6.08 -9.70 -3.88
N CYS A 102 -5.82 -10.43 -2.78
CA CYS A 102 -6.82 -10.66 -1.74
C CYS A 102 -7.20 -9.38 -0.99
N ILE A 103 -6.23 -8.58 -0.56
CA ILE A 103 -6.46 -7.29 0.13
C ILE A 103 -7.31 -6.37 -0.74
N LEU A 104 -6.93 -6.19 -2.01
CA LEU A 104 -7.62 -5.35 -2.97
C LEU A 104 -9.06 -5.81 -3.16
N ARG A 105 -9.28 -7.11 -3.39
CA ARG A 105 -10.61 -7.66 -3.66
C ARG A 105 -11.52 -7.60 -2.44
N ILE A 106 -11.04 -7.95 -1.25
CA ILE A 106 -11.81 -7.87 0.00
C ILE A 106 -12.16 -6.40 0.30
N THR A 107 -11.21 -5.49 0.16
CA THR A 107 -11.42 -4.06 0.39
C THR A 107 -12.45 -3.48 -0.57
N ARG A 108 -12.35 -3.75 -1.88
CA ARG A 108 -13.32 -3.26 -2.88
C ARG A 108 -14.75 -3.76 -2.62
N ASN A 109 -14.91 -5.00 -2.16
CA ASN A 109 -16.24 -5.55 -1.87
C ASN A 109 -16.93 -4.90 -0.65
N GLN A 110 -16.19 -4.23 0.24
CA GLN A 110 -16.71 -3.52 1.42
C GLN A 110 -15.98 -2.18 1.61
N GLN A 111 -15.82 -1.45 0.51
CA GLN A 111 -14.98 -0.24 0.48
C GLN A 111 -15.36 0.79 1.55
N PRO A 112 -16.65 1.12 1.80
CA PRO A 112 -17.03 2.08 2.82
C PRO A 112 -16.60 1.70 4.25
N ALA A 113 -16.51 0.40 4.54
CA ALA A 113 -16.20 -0.09 5.88
C ALA A 113 -14.71 -0.43 6.08
N LEU A 114 -13.98 -0.71 5.00
CA LEU A 114 -12.61 -1.26 5.07
C LEU A 114 -11.54 -0.32 4.54
N LEU A 115 -11.83 0.56 3.57
CA LEU A 115 -10.79 1.28 2.85
C LEU A 115 -9.89 2.11 3.77
N ASP A 116 -10.48 2.96 4.62
CA ASP A 116 -9.73 3.81 5.55
C ASP A 116 -8.78 3.01 6.46
N ILE A 117 -9.29 1.92 7.04
CA ILE A 117 -8.54 1.03 7.93
C ILE A 117 -7.39 0.36 7.17
N VAL A 118 -7.64 -0.08 5.93
CA VAL A 118 -6.65 -0.78 5.11
C VAL A 118 -5.56 0.16 4.64
N LEU A 119 -5.89 1.37 4.17
CA LEU A 119 -4.91 2.37 3.75
C LEU A 119 -3.95 2.71 4.88
N LYS A 120 -4.49 2.99 6.08
CA LYS A 120 -3.68 3.25 7.27
C LYS A 120 -2.76 2.08 7.61
N ALA A 121 -3.30 0.86 7.62
CA ALA A 121 -2.54 -0.33 7.99
C ALA A 121 -1.44 -0.64 6.97
N MET A 122 -1.74 -0.59 5.67
CA MET A 122 -0.75 -0.82 4.62
C MET A 122 0.36 0.23 4.64
N CYS A 123 0.02 1.52 4.84
CA CYS A 123 1.01 2.59 4.95
C CYS A 123 1.96 2.37 6.13
N LEU A 124 1.43 2.07 7.32
CA LEU A 124 2.25 1.78 8.50
C LEU A 124 3.16 0.56 8.29
N THR A 125 2.64 -0.51 7.68
CA THR A 125 3.41 -1.71 7.36
C THR A 125 4.49 -1.42 6.32
N TYR A 126 4.23 -0.61 5.30
CA TYR A 126 5.22 -0.18 4.31
C TYR A 126 6.36 0.59 4.96
N VAL A 127 6.04 1.64 5.73
CA VAL A 127 7.04 2.46 6.43
C VAL A 127 7.91 1.60 7.36
N LYS A 128 7.32 0.64 8.07
CA LYS A 128 8.06 -0.31 8.92
C LYS A 128 9.04 -1.17 8.12
N ASN A 129 8.65 -1.66 6.94
CA ASN A 129 9.48 -2.52 6.11
C ASN A 129 10.57 -1.74 5.35
N CYS A 130 10.42 -0.43 5.19
CA CYS A 130 11.43 0.43 4.56
C CYS A 130 12.58 0.82 5.50
N LYS A 131 12.64 0.31 6.73
CA LYS A 131 13.70 0.67 7.69
C LYS A 131 15.09 0.27 7.22
N PHE A 132 15.20 -0.87 6.54
CA PHE A 132 16.45 -1.41 6.00
C PHE A 132 16.28 -1.74 4.52
N VAL A 133 17.09 -1.12 3.67
CA VAL A 133 17.06 -1.29 2.22
C VAL A 133 18.35 -1.96 1.77
N SER A 134 18.23 -3.05 1.01
CA SER A 134 19.33 -3.77 0.38
C SER A 134 18.92 -4.17 -1.04
N PRO A 135 19.86 -4.59 -1.91
CA PRO A 135 19.51 -5.13 -3.23
C PRO A 135 18.50 -6.28 -3.18
N SER A 136 18.52 -7.10 -2.12
CA SER A 136 17.57 -8.19 -1.91
C SER A 136 16.18 -7.74 -1.45
N THR A 137 16.07 -6.68 -0.64
CA THR A 137 14.76 -6.18 -0.17
C THR A 137 14.11 -5.18 -1.13
N TRP A 138 14.90 -4.56 -2.00
CA TRP A 138 14.47 -3.51 -2.93
C TRP A 138 13.28 -3.92 -3.82
N PRO A 139 13.27 -5.10 -4.48
CA PRO A 139 12.12 -5.51 -5.30
C PRO A 139 10.82 -5.60 -4.51
N GLY A 140 10.88 -6.16 -3.28
CA GLY A 140 9.74 -6.27 -2.38
C GLY A 140 9.22 -4.90 -1.93
N ILE A 141 10.11 -3.95 -1.62
CA ILE A 141 9.74 -2.58 -1.24
C ILE A 141 9.07 -1.86 -2.42
N ASN A 142 9.61 -1.99 -3.63
CA ASN A 142 9.02 -1.40 -4.83
C ASN A 142 7.64 -1.99 -5.14
N PHE A 143 7.47 -3.31 -4.99
CA PHE A 143 6.16 -3.95 -5.10
C PHE A 143 5.16 -3.38 -4.07
N MET A 144 5.57 -3.24 -2.80
CA MET A 144 4.72 -2.64 -1.77
C MET A 144 4.35 -1.21 -2.12
N ARG A 145 5.29 -0.40 -2.63
CA ARG A 145 5.04 0.98 -3.05
C ARG A 145 3.99 1.05 -4.15
N ARG A 146 4.18 0.31 -5.24
CA ARG A 146 3.25 0.27 -6.39
C ARG A 146 1.86 -0.21 -6.00
N SER A 147 1.78 -1.31 -5.25
CA SER A 147 0.50 -1.84 -4.78
C SER A 147 -0.22 -0.91 -3.79
N LEU A 148 0.54 -0.13 -3.00
CA LEU A 148 -0.04 0.88 -2.12
C LEU A 148 -0.57 2.10 -2.91
N VAL A 149 0.11 2.52 -3.98
CA VAL A 149 -0.39 3.54 -4.92
C VAL A 149 -1.73 3.10 -5.53
N GLU A 150 -1.86 1.85 -5.96
CA GLU A 150 -3.13 1.31 -6.47
C GLU A 150 -4.24 1.38 -5.42
N MET A 151 -3.94 1.10 -4.15
CA MET A 151 -4.94 1.16 -3.07
C MET A 151 -5.40 2.59 -2.78
N PHE A 152 -4.48 3.55 -2.71
CA PHE A 152 -4.84 4.97 -2.55
C PHE A 152 -5.58 5.53 -3.77
N SER A 153 -5.44 4.90 -4.94
CA SER A 153 -6.16 5.30 -6.15
C SER A 153 -7.62 4.84 -6.18
N LEU A 154 -8.08 4.01 -5.22
CA LEU A 154 -9.47 3.52 -5.18
C LEU A 154 -10.51 4.60 -4.84
N ASP A 155 -10.14 5.54 -3.97
CA ASP A 155 -10.98 6.68 -3.59
C ASP A 155 -10.09 7.86 -3.17
N LEU A 156 -10.04 8.89 -4.00
CA LEU A 156 -9.15 10.02 -3.77
C LEU A 156 -9.65 10.95 -2.65
N ASN A 157 -10.94 10.93 -2.32
CA ASN A 157 -11.48 11.74 -1.23
C ASN A 157 -11.04 11.18 0.13
N VAL A 158 -11.16 9.85 0.30
CA VAL A 158 -10.64 9.16 1.49
C VAL A 158 -9.12 9.32 1.56
N SER A 159 -8.44 9.10 0.43
CA SER A 159 -6.98 9.12 0.36
C SER A 159 -6.38 10.49 0.68
N TYR A 160 -7.03 11.59 0.29
CA TYR A 160 -6.55 12.95 0.57
C TYR A 160 -6.23 13.15 2.06
N GLN A 161 -7.10 12.68 2.96
CA GLN A 161 -6.92 12.85 4.41
C GLN A 161 -5.64 12.16 4.91
N HIS A 162 -5.36 10.96 4.40
CA HIS A 162 -4.14 10.21 4.74
C HIS A 162 -2.91 10.89 4.15
N VAL A 163 -2.91 11.15 2.84
CA VAL A 163 -1.76 11.72 2.12
C VAL A 163 -1.37 13.07 2.71
N PHE A 164 -2.35 13.95 2.96
CA PHE A 164 -2.13 15.24 3.60
C PHE A 164 -1.49 15.09 4.98
N LEU A 165 -2.03 14.20 5.83
CA LEU A 165 -1.50 13.96 7.17
C LEU A 165 -0.04 13.48 7.13
N TYR A 166 0.27 12.53 6.25
CA TYR A 166 1.61 11.98 6.15
C TYR A 166 2.62 12.97 5.55
N ILE A 167 2.26 13.72 4.51
CA ILE A 167 3.11 14.79 3.97
C ILE A 167 3.38 15.85 5.03
N ARG A 168 2.34 16.24 5.80
CA ARG A 168 2.51 17.18 6.92
C ARG A 168 3.47 16.65 7.98
N GLN A 169 3.41 15.36 8.33
CA GLN A 169 4.37 14.76 9.27
C GLN A 169 5.81 14.80 8.74
N LEU A 170 6.03 14.49 7.46
CA LEU A 170 7.34 14.61 6.82
C LEU A 170 7.86 16.06 6.87
N ALA A 171 6.99 17.03 6.59
CA ALA A 171 7.33 18.45 6.69
C ALA A 171 7.71 18.88 8.13
N ILE A 172 7.02 18.36 9.15
CA ILE A 172 7.33 18.64 10.56
C ILE A 172 8.70 18.07 10.95
N HIS A 173 9.01 16.83 10.57
CA HIS A 173 10.33 16.23 10.81
C HIS A 173 11.44 17.06 10.15
N LEU A 174 11.23 17.46 8.90
CA LEU A 174 12.17 18.30 8.16
C LEU A 174 12.37 19.67 8.82
N ARG A 175 11.28 20.35 9.20
CA ARG A 175 11.36 21.64 9.91
C ARG A 175 12.15 21.51 11.21
N ASN A 176 11.91 20.46 11.99
CA ASN A 176 12.63 20.24 13.24
C ASN A 176 14.13 20.01 13.00
N ALA A 177 14.50 19.30 11.93
CA ALA A 177 15.90 19.13 11.52
C ALA A 177 16.57 20.46 11.12
N ILE A 178 15.85 21.33 10.42
CA ILE A 178 16.34 22.65 10.00
C ILE A 178 16.54 23.59 11.20
N VAL A 179 15.55 23.67 12.09
CA VAL A 179 15.50 24.65 13.19
C VAL A 179 16.38 24.23 14.36
N VAL A 180 16.29 22.97 14.79
CA VAL A 180 16.95 22.51 16.03
C VAL A 180 18.37 22.00 15.74
N GLN A 181 18.63 21.53 14.52
CA GLN A 181 19.95 21.11 14.03
C GLN A 181 20.68 20.02 14.83
N LYS A 182 19.99 19.34 15.76
CA LYS A 182 20.51 18.15 16.43
C LYS A 182 20.69 16.97 15.46
N ILE A 183 21.71 16.16 15.72
CA ILE A 183 22.04 14.96 14.93
C ILE A 183 20.83 14.03 14.80
N GLU A 184 20.13 13.77 15.91
CA GLU A 184 18.92 12.93 15.95
C GLU A 184 17.82 13.43 15.00
N ASN A 185 17.62 14.75 14.90
CA ASN A 185 16.60 15.32 14.01
C ASN A 185 17.02 15.20 12.54
N ARG A 186 18.31 15.34 12.24
CA ARG A 186 18.84 15.08 10.88
C ARG A 186 18.67 13.61 10.51
N GLN A 187 18.96 12.69 11.43
CA GLN A 187 18.76 11.25 11.24
C GLN A 187 17.29 10.87 11.05
N ALA A 188 16.35 11.61 11.65
CA ALA A 188 14.91 11.43 11.42
C ALA A 188 14.46 11.77 9.98
N VAL A 189 15.23 12.58 9.26
CA VAL A 189 15.02 12.88 7.83
C VAL A 189 15.89 11.97 6.95
N TYR A 190 17.13 11.73 7.34
CA TYR A 190 18.11 10.96 6.57
C TYR A 190 18.10 9.49 6.93
N ASN A 191 16.93 8.87 6.75
CA ASN A 191 16.74 7.44 6.85
C ASN A 191 15.84 6.94 5.72
N TRP A 192 15.94 5.64 5.43
CA TRP A 192 15.19 5.02 4.35
C TRP A 192 13.67 5.09 4.51
N GLN A 193 13.15 5.19 5.73
CA GLN A 193 11.70 5.29 5.95
C GLN A 193 11.17 6.63 5.44
N PHE A 194 11.88 7.72 5.74
CA PHE A 194 11.56 9.06 5.25
C PHE A 194 11.63 9.11 3.72
N VAL A 195 12.74 8.63 3.14
CA VAL A 195 12.96 8.63 1.68
C VAL A 195 11.93 7.80 0.94
N ASN A 196 11.65 6.58 1.40
CA ASN A 196 10.65 5.72 0.77
C ASN A 196 9.22 6.24 0.95
N SER A 197 8.96 7.02 2.00
CA SER A 197 7.68 7.73 2.17
C SER A 197 7.54 8.85 1.14
N LEU A 198 8.60 9.63 0.88
CA LEU A 198 8.59 10.61 -0.20
C LEU A 198 8.34 9.95 -1.56
N HIS A 199 9.01 8.83 -1.85
CA HIS A 199 8.81 8.07 -3.10
C HIS A 199 7.37 7.62 -3.26
N LEU A 200 6.77 7.07 -2.19
CA LEU A 200 5.36 6.64 -2.21
C LEU A 200 4.42 7.79 -2.61
N TRP A 201 4.61 8.96 -2.00
CA TRP A 201 3.74 10.11 -2.29
C TRP A 201 4.05 10.72 -3.66
N ALA A 202 5.30 10.69 -4.11
CA ALA A 202 5.66 11.13 -5.45
C ALA A 202 5.01 10.24 -6.52
N ASP A 203 5.10 8.91 -6.37
CA ASP A 203 4.49 7.95 -7.27
C ASP A 203 2.94 8.08 -7.29
N LEU A 204 2.31 8.25 -6.12
CA LEU A 204 0.85 8.43 -6.04
C LEU A 204 0.41 9.73 -6.72
N LEU A 205 1.03 10.85 -6.37
CA LEU A 205 0.66 12.16 -6.91
C LEU A 205 1.00 12.27 -8.40
N GLY A 206 2.04 11.59 -8.88
CA GLY A 206 2.31 11.42 -10.30
C GLY A 206 1.20 10.61 -10.99
N ALA A 207 0.87 9.43 -10.48
CA ALA A 207 -0.14 8.54 -11.07
C ALA A 207 -1.54 9.17 -11.18
N VAL A 208 -1.88 10.07 -10.26
CA VAL A 208 -3.18 10.75 -10.21
C VAL A 208 -3.07 12.27 -10.46
N SER A 209 -2.01 12.73 -11.11
CA SER A 209 -1.73 14.15 -11.36
C SER A 209 -2.87 14.89 -12.08
N HIS A 210 -3.60 14.18 -12.96
CA HIS A 210 -4.75 14.67 -13.71
C HIS A 210 -6.05 14.75 -12.89
N LYS A 211 -6.03 14.32 -11.63
CA LYS A 211 -7.19 14.29 -10.74
C LYS A 211 -7.15 15.47 -9.76
N PRO A 212 -8.17 16.34 -9.73
CA PRO A 212 -8.13 17.56 -8.92
C PRO A 212 -8.08 17.31 -7.41
N GLN A 213 -8.52 16.14 -6.94
CA GLN A 213 -8.61 15.82 -5.51
C GLN A 213 -7.24 15.88 -4.80
N LEU A 214 -6.17 15.38 -5.43
CA LEU A 214 -4.84 15.33 -4.81
C LEU A 214 -3.86 16.37 -5.35
N GLN A 215 -4.19 17.07 -6.44
CA GLN A 215 -3.36 18.13 -7.02
C GLN A 215 -2.85 19.17 -5.99
N PRO A 216 -3.65 19.65 -5.01
CA PRO A 216 -3.17 20.61 -4.01
C PRO A 216 -2.01 20.11 -3.16
N LEU A 217 -1.76 18.79 -3.11
CA LEU A 217 -0.69 18.18 -2.33
C LEU A 217 0.65 18.10 -3.08
N ILE A 218 0.66 18.33 -4.40
CA ILE A 218 1.89 18.28 -5.22
C ILE A 218 2.89 19.34 -4.73
N TYR A 219 2.46 20.60 -4.60
CA TYR A 219 3.34 21.67 -4.17
C TYR A 219 3.92 21.47 -2.76
N PRO A 220 3.12 21.12 -1.73
CA PRO A 220 3.64 20.72 -0.42
C PRO A 220 4.69 19.62 -0.49
N LEU A 221 4.47 18.56 -1.30
CA LEU A 221 5.45 17.48 -1.43
C LEU A 221 6.74 17.94 -2.10
N VAL A 222 6.65 18.70 -3.19
CA VAL A 222 7.81 19.26 -3.90
C VAL A 222 8.64 20.14 -2.98
N MET A 223 8.00 20.95 -2.13
CA MET A 223 8.69 21.74 -1.11
C MET A 223 9.43 20.86 -0.10
N VAL A 224 8.81 19.78 0.41
CA VAL A 224 9.49 18.86 1.33
C VAL A 224 10.70 18.22 0.66
N ILE A 225 10.56 17.67 -0.55
CA ILE A 225 11.67 17.05 -1.29
C ILE A 225 12.81 18.04 -1.52
N THR A 226 12.48 19.26 -1.97
CA THR A 226 13.47 20.31 -2.24
C THR A 226 14.24 20.72 -0.98
N ASN A 227 13.54 20.87 0.15
CA ASN A 227 14.19 21.25 1.41
C ASN A 227 14.96 20.08 2.03
N THR A 228 14.59 18.83 1.75
CA THR A 228 15.37 17.64 2.13
C THR A 228 16.74 17.64 1.45
N ILE A 229 16.81 18.00 0.16
CA ILE A 229 18.09 18.15 -0.56
C ILE A 229 18.97 19.22 0.12
N LYS A 230 18.37 20.33 0.55
CA LYS A 230 19.09 21.47 1.14
C LYS A 230 19.47 21.32 2.61
N LEU A 231 19.01 20.27 3.30
CA LEU A 231 19.16 20.14 4.75
C LEU A 231 20.64 20.01 5.19
N VAL A 232 21.44 19.23 4.48
CA VAL A 232 22.89 19.08 4.72
C VAL A 232 23.59 19.01 3.35
N PRO A 233 24.26 20.09 2.92
CA PRO A 233 24.93 20.15 1.63
C PRO A 233 26.32 19.49 1.70
N THR A 234 26.38 18.17 1.94
CA THR A 234 27.63 17.42 1.95
C THR A 234 27.60 16.27 0.93
N HIS A 235 28.77 15.93 0.38
CA HIS A 235 28.90 14.87 -0.63
C HIS A 235 28.47 13.48 -0.12
N GLN A 236 28.55 13.25 1.19
CA GLN A 236 28.09 12.01 1.83
C GLN A 236 26.61 11.69 1.55
N TYR A 237 25.78 12.72 1.28
CA TYR A 237 24.35 12.56 1.01
C TYR A 237 23.97 12.67 -0.48
N TYR A 238 24.94 12.58 -1.41
CA TYR A 238 24.64 12.53 -2.85
C TYR A 238 23.66 11.41 -3.25
N PRO A 239 23.74 10.17 -2.71
CA PRO A 239 22.73 9.14 -3.03
C PRO A 239 21.30 9.57 -2.68
N LEU A 240 21.10 10.20 -1.53
CA LEU A 240 19.79 10.76 -1.13
C LEU A 240 19.33 11.84 -2.12
N ARG A 241 20.24 12.74 -2.49
CA ARG A 241 19.98 13.81 -3.44
C ARG A 241 19.50 13.26 -4.79
N PHE A 242 20.13 12.21 -5.30
CA PHE A 242 19.72 11.59 -6.56
C PHE A 242 18.31 11.00 -6.47
N HIS A 243 17.96 10.33 -5.37
CA HIS A 243 16.57 9.89 -5.15
C HIS A 243 15.58 11.06 -5.11
N CYS A 244 15.92 12.16 -4.43
CA CYS A 244 15.08 13.34 -4.41
C CYS A 244 14.89 13.97 -5.79
N VAL A 245 15.97 14.09 -6.57
CA VAL A 245 15.91 14.58 -7.94
C VAL A 245 15.07 13.67 -8.83
N GLU A 246 15.25 12.35 -8.73
CA GLU A 246 14.44 11.36 -9.46
C GLU A 246 12.94 11.55 -9.19
N MET A 247 12.54 11.73 -7.92
CA MET A 247 11.15 12.01 -7.55
C MET A 247 10.63 13.31 -8.16
N LEU A 248 11.44 14.38 -8.17
CA LEU A 248 11.05 15.66 -8.78
C LEU A 248 10.92 15.55 -10.30
N VAL A 249 11.82 14.82 -10.97
CA VAL A 249 11.74 14.55 -12.41
C VAL A 249 10.46 13.80 -12.74
N HIS A 250 10.15 12.75 -11.97
CA HIS A 250 8.92 11.98 -12.14
C HIS A 250 7.68 12.87 -11.99
N LEU A 251 7.60 13.66 -10.92
CA LEU A 251 6.47 14.56 -10.69
C LEU A 251 6.36 15.64 -11.77
N SER A 252 7.46 16.23 -12.22
CA SER A 252 7.46 17.24 -13.28
C SER A 252 6.91 16.66 -14.59
N LYS A 253 7.34 15.44 -14.94
CA LYS A 253 6.85 14.71 -16.11
C LYS A 253 5.35 14.42 -16.02
N GLU A 254 4.86 13.88 -14.91
CA GLU A 254 3.46 13.46 -14.80
C GLU A 254 2.49 14.63 -14.59
N SER A 255 2.92 15.73 -13.95
CA SER A 255 2.07 16.90 -13.67
C SER A 255 2.11 17.98 -14.75
N ASN A 256 2.93 17.81 -15.79
CA ASN A 256 3.21 18.84 -16.81
C ASN A 256 3.57 20.21 -16.21
N THR A 257 4.12 20.22 -15.00
CA THR A 257 4.52 21.43 -14.29
C THR A 257 6.03 21.48 -14.22
N PHE A 258 6.61 22.59 -14.67
CA PHE A 258 8.06 22.78 -14.60
C PHE A 258 8.51 22.87 -13.14
N MET A 259 9.53 22.08 -12.79
CA MET A 259 10.20 22.12 -11.50
C MET A 259 11.68 22.45 -11.73
N PRO A 260 12.27 23.44 -11.03
CA PRO A 260 13.66 23.83 -11.24
C PRO A 260 14.62 22.79 -10.64
N ILE A 261 14.86 21.72 -11.40
CA ILE A 261 15.64 20.54 -10.97
C ILE A 261 17.14 20.71 -11.27
N LEU A 262 17.47 21.39 -12.38
CA LEU A 262 18.84 21.53 -12.89
C LEU A 262 19.85 22.08 -11.86
N PRO A 263 19.53 23.10 -11.03
CA PRO A 263 20.44 23.58 -9.99
C PRO A 263 20.88 22.47 -9.03
N PHE A 264 20.00 21.49 -8.77
CA PHE A 264 20.33 20.38 -7.88
C PHE A 264 21.26 19.34 -8.50
N LEU A 265 21.47 19.35 -9.81
CA LEU A 265 22.40 18.44 -10.48
C LEU A 265 23.77 19.11 -10.67
N THR A 266 23.78 20.41 -10.97
CA THR A 266 24.99 21.17 -11.26
C THR A 266 25.86 21.45 -10.02
N GLU A 267 25.29 21.38 -8.81
CA GLU A 267 26.03 21.52 -7.55
C GLU A 267 26.72 20.22 -7.08
N VAL A 268 26.64 19.14 -7.86
CA VAL A 268 27.37 17.90 -7.59
C VAL A 268 28.72 18.00 -8.30
N ASN A 269 29.78 18.34 -7.56
CA ASN A 269 31.14 18.26 -8.05
C ASN A 269 31.58 16.79 -8.01
N PHE A 270 31.80 16.18 -9.16
CA PHE A 270 32.37 14.83 -9.30
C PHE A 270 33.86 14.83 -8.99
#